data_AF-A0A482W786-F1
#
_entry.id   AF-A0A482W786-F1
#
_cell.length_a   1.000
_cell.length_b   1.000
_cell.length_c   1.000
_cell.angle_alpha   90.00
_cell.angle_beta   90.00
_cell.angle_gamma   90.00
#
_symmetry.space_group_name_H-M   'P 1'
#
loop_
_entity.id
_entity.type
_entity.pdbx_description
1 polymer ?
#
loop_
_entity_poly.entity_id
_entity_poly.type
_entity_poly.pdbx_seq_one_letter_code
_entity_poly.pdbx_strand_id
1 'polypeptide(L)'
;MSHMLSRQDIRFLKVMYKVGNILGITPFYDFEKSTIVHPFLNKIYALFLSSLEIIGLTWSIYIRNWGNSNDMQFFPLTFTILGSCDDLIMAMLIISLTLGLTCTNQKTWILICNIALAFKVRYRHLNKLLTKITNSERKNSAYIFEEVGKLSRLLGEMVGLFNNIFGFPLIFITGRCIVQMLASLNFFTSTLDIDDHLLRGRLLVSSMGQTALVLVTLSMLIMICDSVKSESSYTVHLCYKLREKFPEKSEQRKELLDLAHIVEKNRAHFTAAGFFEINKKTLFEILSTTTTYLIVTIQFNQSFDN
;
A
#
# COMPACT_ATOMS: atom_id res chain seq x y z
N MET A 1 30.70 -3.44 -16.89
CA MET A 1 30.72 -2.02 -16.48
C MET A 1 29.37 -1.70 -15.84
N SER A 2 29.25 -1.91 -14.52
CA SER A 2 28.01 -1.67 -13.78
C SER A 2 27.76 -0.17 -13.71
N HIS A 3 26.76 0.30 -14.46
CA HIS A 3 26.33 1.69 -14.44
C HIS A 3 25.92 2.05 -13.00
N MET A 4 26.78 2.80 -12.33
CA MET A 4 26.46 3.48 -11.08
C MET A 4 25.19 4.30 -11.32
N LEU A 5 24.12 3.97 -10.60
CA LEU A 5 23.04 4.92 -10.31
C LEU A 5 23.69 6.27 -9.98
N SER A 6 23.26 7.33 -10.68
CA SER A 6 23.82 8.68 -10.52
C SER A 6 23.93 9.00 -9.04
N ARG A 7 25.14 9.31 -8.55
CA ARG A 7 25.40 9.71 -7.14
C ARG A 7 24.52 10.87 -6.66
N GLN A 8 23.86 11.59 -7.58
CA GLN A 8 22.89 12.64 -7.23
C GLN A 8 21.53 12.07 -6.78
N ASP A 9 21.04 10.97 -7.38
CA ASP A 9 19.73 10.38 -7.02
C ASP A 9 19.75 9.71 -5.63
N ILE A 10 20.90 9.19 -5.20
CA ILE A 10 21.08 8.55 -3.88
C ILE A 10 21.10 9.58 -2.73
N ARG A 11 21.54 10.82 -2.99
CA ARG A 11 21.64 11.85 -1.94
C ARG A 11 20.27 12.28 -1.41
N PHE A 12 19.27 12.37 -2.29
CA PHE A 12 17.90 12.68 -1.89
C PHE A 12 17.31 11.57 -1.00
N LEU A 13 17.53 10.30 -1.35
CA LEU A 13 17.10 9.17 -0.53
C LEU A 13 17.77 9.14 0.85
N LYS A 14 19.07 9.44 0.96
CA LYS A 14 19.80 9.48 2.25
C LYS A 14 19.18 10.49 3.23
N VAL A 15 18.76 11.66 2.77
CA VAL A 15 18.13 12.69 3.62
C VAL A 15 16.75 12.23 4.09
N MET A 16 15.92 11.72 3.17
CA MET A 16 14.59 11.20 3.50
C MET A 16 14.67 10.04 4.51
N TYR A 17 15.62 9.13 4.33
CA TYR A 17 15.83 8.01 5.25
C TYR A 17 16.33 8.47 6.61
N LYS A 18 17.23 9.46 6.68
CA LYS A 18 17.73 9.98 7.96
C LYS A 18 16.60 10.61 8.79
N VAL A 19 15.69 11.34 8.14
CA VAL A 19 14.49 11.89 8.79
C VAL A 19 13.53 10.76 9.20
N GLY A 20 13.28 9.78 8.32
CA GLY A 20 12.45 8.61 8.63
C GLY A 20 12.99 7.79 9.81
N ASN A 21 14.31 7.72 9.95
CA ASN A 21 14.99 7.03 11.04
C ASN A 21 14.81 7.75 12.38
N ILE A 22 14.94 9.07 12.40
CA ILE A 22 14.72 9.89 13.60
C ILE A 22 13.28 9.76 14.09
N LEU A 23 12.33 9.62 13.16
CA LEU A 23 10.91 9.48 13.45
C LEU A 23 10.48 8.02 13.70
N GLY A 24 11.38 7.04 13.60
CA GLY A 24 11.05 5.61 13.75
C GLY A 24 10.16 5.03 12.64
N ILE A 25 10.03 5.73 11.51
CA ILE A 25 9.18 5.34 10.36
C ILE A 25 9.90 4.35 9.45
N THR A 26 11.22 4.52 9.29
CA THR A 26 12.04 3.66 8.43
C THR A 26 13.09 2.95 9.25
N PRO A 27 13.38 1.67 8.98
CA PRO A 27 14.44 0.95 9.68
C PRO A 27 15.80 1.58 9.38
N PHE A 28 16.73 1.55 10.34
CA PHE A 28 18.12 1.96 10.11
C PHE A 28 18.74 1.18 8.92
N TYR A 29 18.80 1.81 7.75
CA TYR A 29 19.32 1.23 6.51
C TYR A 29 20.64 1.90 6.11
N ASP A 30 21.66 1.09 5.89
CA ASP A 30 22.96 1.55 5.39
C ASP A 30 22.98 1.43 3.87
N PHE A 31 22.94 2.58 3.20
CA PHE A 31 22.97 2.67 1.74
C PHE A 31 24.30 2.24 1.11
N GLU A 32 25.40 2.28 1.86
CA GLU A 32 26.72 1.90 1.33
C GLU A 32 26.89 0.39 1.33
N LYS A 33 26.31 -0.28 2.35
CA LYS A 33 26.32 -1.74 2.47
C LYS A 33 25.08 -2.40 1.88
N SER A 34 24.05 -1.62 1.55
CA SER A 34 22.73 -2.10 1.11
C SER A 34 22.11 -3.11 2.09
N THR A 35 22.28 -2.87 3.38
CA THR A 35 21.81 -3.76 4.46
C THR A 35 21.15 -2.96 5.58
N ILE A 36 20.12 -3.53 6.21
CA ILE A 36 19.51 -2.98 7.42
C ILE A 36 20.49 -3.20 8.57
N VAL A 37 20.91 -2.11 9.23
CA VAL A 37 21.94 -2.14 10.28
C VAL A 37 21.44 -2.84 11.53
N HIS A 38 20.17 -2.61 11.91
CA HIS A 38 19.58 -3.16 13.12
C HIS A 38 18.12 -3.62 12.92
N PRO A 39 17.87 -4.71 12.17
CA PRO A 39 16.51 -5.19 11.93
C PRO A 39 15.81 -5.65 13.22
N PHE A 40 16.57 -6.10 14.22
CA PHE A 40 16.02 -6.54 15.51
C PHE A 40 15.55 -5.38 16.39
N LEU A 41 16.31 -4.27 16.45
CA LEU A 41 15.93 -3.10 17.26
C LEU A 41 14.64 -2.43 16.75
N ASN A 42 14.44 -2.37 15.42
CA ASN A 42 13.19 -1.84 14.87
C ASN A 42 11.98 -2.70 15.22
N LYS A 43 12.15 -4.03 15.27
CA LYS A 43 11.10 -4.96 15.72
C LYS A 43 10.78 -4.76 17.20
N ILE A 44 11.81 -4.60 18.05
CA ILE A 44 11.62 -4.29 19.48
C ILE A 44 10.91 -2.96 19.66
N TYR A 45 11.31 -1.91 18.93
CA TYR A 45 10.69 -0.59 19.03
C TYR A 45 9.22 -0.61 18.63
N ALA A 46 8.88 -1.30 17.52
CA ALA A 46 7.49 -1.48 17.11
C ALA A 46 6.67 -2.27 18.14
N LEU A 47 7.25 -3.33 18.73
CA LEU A 47 6.64 -4.10 19.82
C LEU A 47 6.44 -3.27 21.09
N PHE A 48 7.40 -2.40 21.42
CA PHE A 48 7.31 -1.53 22.58
C PHE A 48 6.20 -0.49 22.43
N LEU A 49 6.09 0.14 21.26
CA LEU A 49 5.01 1.08 20.96
C LEU A 49 3.64 0.39 20.98
N SER A 50 3.51 -0.77 20.33
CA SER A 50 2.23 -1.49 20.31
C SER A 50 1.82 -2.01 21.70
N SER A 51 2.78 -2.44 22.52
CA SER A 51 2.50 -2.86 23.89
C SER A 51 2.08 -1.70 24.79
N LEU A 52 2.72 -0.53 24.67
CA LEU A 52 2.29 0.70 25.36
C LEU A 52 0.85 1.08 25.01
N GLU A 53 0.47 0.98 23.73
CA GLU A 53 -0.90 1.24 23.28
C GLU A 53 -1.90 0.24 23.86
N ILE A 54 -1.58 -1.07 23.83
CA ILE A 54 -2.44 -2.10 24.42
C ILE A 54 -2.61 -1.88 25.92
N ILE A 55 -1.54 -1.53 26.64
CA ILE A 55 -1.60 -1.24 28.07
C ILE A 55 -2.50 -0.02 28.34
N GLY A 56 -2.35 1.05 27.57
CA GLY A 56 -3.20 2.25 27.70
C GLY A 56 -4.69 1.96 27.47
N LEU A 57 -5.01 1.19 26.43
CA LEU A 57 -6.39 0.77 26.12
C LEU A 57 -6.96 -0.14 27.21
N THR A 58 -6.18 -1.12 27.68
CA THR A 58 -6.62 -2.07 28.70
C THR A 58 -6.85 -1.38 30.04
N TRP A 59 -5.99 -0.42 30.39
CA TRP A 59 -6.13 0.39 31.59
C TRP A 59 -7.39 1.28 31.55
N SER A 60 -7.67 1.92 30.41
CA SER A 60 -8.89 2.70 30.19
C SER A 60 -10.16 1.84 30.35
N ILE A 61 -10.20 0.67 29.72
CA ILE A 61 -11.33 -0.27 29.84
C ILE A 61 -11.49 -0.76 31.29
N TYR A 62 -10.39 -1.06 31.97
CA TYR A 62 -10.40 -1.51 33.37
C TYR A 62 -11.02 -0.47 34.30
N ILE A 63 -10.61 0.80 34.18
CA ILE A 63 -11.15 1.90 34.99
C ILE A 63 -12.66 2.05 34.75
N ARG A 64 -13.12 1.94 33.50
CA ARG A 64 -14.55 2.02 33.15
C ARG A 64 -15.37 0.90 33.78
N ASN A 65 -14.88 -0.34 33.74
CA ASN A 65 -15.57 -1.49 34.32
C ASN A 65 -15.55 -1.46 35.86
N TRP A 66 -14.45 -1.02 36.47
CA TRP A 66 -14.34 -0.88 37.92
C TRP A 66 -15.30 0.19 38.47
N GLY A 67 -15.42 1.33 37.78
CA GLY A 67 -16.34 2.40 38.14
C GLY A 67 -17.81 2.01 38.07
N ASN A 68 -18.18 1.13 37.13
CA ASN A 68 -19.56 0.65 37.00
C ASN A 68 -19.96 -0.41 38.06
N SER A 69 -18.98 -1.08 38.68
CA SER A 69 -19.23 -2.18 39.63
C SER A 69 -19.35 -1.72 41.09
N ASN A 70 -18.88 -0.52 41.41
CA ASN A 70 -18.94 0.01 42.77
C ASN A 70 -19.83 1.25 42.74
N ASP A 71 -20.95 1.25 43.49
CA ASP A 71 -21.91 2.36 43.67
C ASP A 71 -21.26 3.61 44.34
N MET A 72 -20.16 4.11 43.80
CA MET A 72 -19.55 5.35 44.25
C MET A 72 -20.32 6.53 43.67
N GLN A 73 -21.40 6.90 44.36
CA GLN A 73 -22.23 8.08 44.09
C GLN A 73 -21.50 9.42 44.30
N PHE A 74 -20.22 9.43 44.67
CA PHE A 74 -19.59 10.64 45.17
C PHE A 74 -19.20 11.68 44.12
N PHE A 75 -19.18 11.33 42.83
CA PHE A 75 -18.63 12.22 41.81
C PHE A 75 -19.21 12.02 40.40
N PRO A 76 -20.55 11.99 40.23
CA PRO A 76 -21.18 11.75 38.93
C PRO A 76 -20.77 12.80 37.90
N LEU A 77 -20.68 14.07 38.30
CA LEU A 77 -20.28 15.16 37.40
C LEU A 77 -18.84 14.98 36.89
N THR A 78 -17.91 14.68 37.78
CA THR A 78 -16.51 14.44 37.41
C THR A 78 -16.33 13.15 36.63
N PHE A 79 -17.10 12.08 36.86
CA PHE A 79 -17.05 10.87 36.03
C PHE A 79 -17.64 11.09 34.64
N THR A 80 -18.71 11.87 34.51
CA THR A 80 -19.27 12.25 33.20
C THR A 80 -18.31 13.17 32.44
N ILE A 81 -17.68 14.13 33.12
CA ILE A 81 -16.64 14.98 32.52
C ILE A 81 -15.40 14.15 32.16
N LEU A 82 -14.96 13.22 33.01
CA LEU A 82 -13.80 12.36 32.76
C LEU A 82 -14.08 11.38 31.62
N GLY A 83 -15.28 10.79 31.55
CA GLY A 83 -15.71 9.94 30.43
C GLY A 83 -15.85 10.72 29.12
N SER A 84 -16.40 11.93 29.18
CA SER A 84 -16.46 12.82 28.00
C SER A 84 -15.06 13.26 27.57
N CYS A 85 -14.16 13.55 28.51
CA CYS A 85 -12.77 13.85 28.24
C CYS A 85 -12.02 12.64 27.72
N ASP A 86 -12.25 11.43 28.22
CA ASP A 86 -11.63 10.19 27.77
C ASP A 86 -12.11 9.81 26.38
N ASP A 87 -13.40 9.95 26.05
CA ASP A 87 -13.91 9.74 24.69
C ASP A 87 -13.35 10.79 23.72
N LEU A 88 -13.15 12.02 24.18
CA LEU A 88 -12.58 13.11 23.38
C LEU A 88 -11.05 12.97 23.26
N ILE A 89 -10.36 12.45 24.27
CA ILE A 89 -8.93 12.10 24.25
C ILE A 89 -8.70 10.84 23.42
N MET A 90 -9.59 9.85 23.48
CA MET A 90 -9.58 8.66 22.62
C MET A 90 -9.91 9.04 21.18
N ALA A 91 -10.88 9.92 20.94
CA ALA A 91 -11.14 10.46 19.62
C ALA A 91 -9.96 11.29 19.12
N MET A 92 -9.36 12.15 19.96
CA MET A 92 -8.15 12.90 19.60
C MET A 92 -6.94 11.99 19.42
N LEU A 93 -6.80 10.88 20.15
CA LEU A 93 -5.75 9.89 19.99
C LEU A 93 -5.98 9.08 18.73
N ILE A 94 -7.19 8.63 18.44
CA ILE A 94 -7.55 7.95 17.18
C ILE A 94 -7.36 8.92 16.01
N ILE A 95 -7.74 10.19 16.15
CA ILE A 95 -7.55 11.24 15.15
C ILE A 95 -6.06 11.57 14.99
N SER A 96 -5.28 11.65 16.07
CA SER A 96 -3.84 11.92 16.08
C SER A 96 -3.03 10.72 15.58
N LEU A 97 -3.44 9.49 15.87
CA LEU A 97 -2.90 8.25 15.30
C LEU A 97 -3.29 8.14 13.83
N THR A 98 -4.54 8.42 13.47
CA THR A 98 -4.95 8.39 12.06
C THR A 98 -4.31 9.52 11.26
N LEU A 99 -4.08 10.70 11.84
CA LEU A 99 -3.34 11.84 11.27
C LEU A 99 -1.83 11.60 11.21
N GLY A 100 -1.24 11.03 12.26
CA GLY A 100 0.16 10.65 12.32
C GLY A 100 0.47 9.53 11.33
N LEU A 101 -0.40 8.52 11.27
CA LEU A 101 -0.36 7.49 10.25
C LEU A 101 -0.70 8.07 8.86
N THR A 102 -1.62 9.03 8.68
CA THR A 102 -1.86 9.60 7.33
C THR A 102 -0.69 10.45 6.86
N CYS A 103 -0.05 11.23 7.71
CA CYS A 103 1.07 12.08 7.31
C CYS A 103 2.32 11.27 6.94
N THR A 104 2.60 10.17 7.66
CA THR A 104 3.68 9.24 7.30
C THR A 104 3.29 8.36 6.11
N ASN A 105 2.01 7.94 6.01
CA ASN A 105 1.50 7.20 4.86
C ASN A 105 1.39 8.05 3.60
N GLN A 106 1.13 9.35 3.67
CA GLN A 106 0.96 10.18 2.47
C GLN A 106 2.28 10.36 1.75
N LYS A 107 3.38 10.62 2.47
CA LYS A 107 4.72 10.66 1.88
C LYS A 107 5.13 9.30 1.31
N THR A 108 4.87 8.23 2.05
CA THR A 108 5.14 6.86 1.61
C THR A 108 4.32 6.50 0.38
N TRP A 109 3.04 6.87 0.34
CA TRP A 109 2.13 6.67 -0.78
C TRP A 109 2.59 7.44 -2.02
N ILE A 110 2.96 8.72 -1.88
CA ILE A 110 3.50 9.52 -2.99
C ILE A 110 4.77 8.85 -3.54
N LEU A 111 5.66 8.38 -2.67
CA LEU A 111 6.87 7.68 -3.08
C LEU A 111 6.57 6.37 -3.83
N ILE A 112 5.67 5.54 -3.30
CA ILE A 112 5.21 4.29 -3.92
C ILE A 112 4.63 4.58 -5.32
N CYS A 113 3.72 5.55 -5.42
CA CYS A 113 3.10 5.96 -6.68
C CYS A 113 4.13 6.47 -7.69
N ASN A 114 5.09 7.30 -7.27
CA ASN A 114 6.14 7.83 -8.14
C ASN A 114 7.06 6.72 -8.67
N ILE A 115 7.45 5.77 -7.82
CA ILE A 115 8.28 4.64 -8.24
C ILE A 115 7.49 3.73 -9.20
N ALA A 116 6.24 3.42 -8.89
CA ALA A 116 5.38 2.63 -9.77
C ALA A 116 5.17 3.33 -11.13
N LEU A 117 4.96 4.65 -11.13
CA LEU A 117 4.87 5.44 -12.35
C LEU A 117 6.20 5.44 -13.15
N ALA A 118 7.34 5.50 -12.46
CA ALA A 118 8.64 5.38 -13.12
C ALA A 118 8.80 4.01 -13.80
N PHE A 119 8.36 2.92 -13.17
CA PHE A 119 8.31 1.60 -13.83
C PHE A 119 7.43 1.62 -15.07
N LYS A 120 6.24 2.23 -15.00
CA LYS A 120 5.34 2.37 -16.16
C LYS A 120 6.03 3.05 -17.33
N VAL A 121 6.70 4.18 -17.08
CA VAL A 121 7.43 4.94 -18.11
C VAL A 121 8.55 4.09 -18.71
N ARG A 122 9.28 3.32 -17.90
CA ARG A 122 10.34 2.43 -18.38
C ARG A 122 9.79 1.29 -19.23
N TYR A 123 8.75 0.58 -18.81
CA TYR A 123 8.11 -0.45 -19.65
C TYR A 123 7.57 0.11 -20.97
N ARG A 124 6.97 1.31 -20.95
CA ARG A 124 6.58 2.00 -22.19
C ARG A 124 7.75 2.30 -23.11
N HIS A 125 8.90 2.65 -22.56
CA HIS A 125 10.12 2.84 -23.34
C HIS A 125 10.57 1.53 -24.00
N LEU A 126 10.58 0.41 -23.26
CA LEU A 126 10.85 -0.92 -23.83
C LEU A 126 9.86 -1.26 -24.97
N ASN A 127 8.57 -1.01 -24.75
CA ASN A 127 7.52 -1.23 -25.76
C ASN A 127 7.77 -0.41 -27.03
N LYS A 128 8.21 0.85 -26.89
CA LYS A 128 8.59 1.70 -28.04
C LYS A 128 9.82 1.17 -28.77
N LEU A 129 10.84 0.68 -28.06
CA LEU A 129 12.02 0.07 -28.68
C LEU A 129 11.63 -1.17 -29.50
N LEU A 130 10.83 -2.08 -28.93
CA LEU A 130 10.33 -3.26 -29.65
C LEU A 130 9.46 -2.91 -30.85
N THR A 131 8.60 -1.90 -30.73
CA THR A 131 7.75 -1.44 -31.84
C THR A 131 8.57 -0.82 -32.97
N LYS A 132 9.66 -0.10 -32.66
CA LYS A 132 10.59 0.41 -33.69
C LYS A 132 11.24 -0.73 -34.47
N ILE A 133 11.69 -1.78 -33.79
CA ILE A 133 12.24 -2.98 -34.46
C ILE A 133 11.19 -3.64 -35.35
N THR A 134 9.94 -3.69 -34.86
CA THR A 134 8.82 -4.26 -35.60
C THR A 134 8.58 -3.56 -36.94
N ASN A 135 8.96 -2.29 -37.07
CA ASN A 135 8.74 -1.47 -38.26
C ASN A 135 10.02 -1.17 -39.07
N SER A 136 11.22 -1.46 -38.56
CA SER A 136 12.50 -1.10 -39.19
C SER A 136 13.17 -2.32 -39.85
N GLU A 137 14.00 -2.08 -40.88
CA GLU A 137 14.72 -3.12 -41.59
C GLU A 137 15.81 -3.80 -40.73
N ARG A 138 15.89 -5.13 -40.86
CA ARG A 138 16.47 -6.14 -39.95
C ARG A 138 17.91 -5.94 -39.42
N LYS A 139 18.72 -5.01 -39.97
CA LYS A 139 20.19 -5.06 -39.84
C LYS A 139 20.76 -4.89 -38.42
N ASN A 140 20.02 -4.30 -37.47
CA ASN A 140 20.49 -4.08 -36.08
C ASN A 140 19.63 -4.77 -35.00
N SER A 141 18.85 -5.80 -35.36
CA SER A 141 17.86 -6.41 -34.43
C SER A 141 18.48 -7.15 -33.23
N ALA A 142 19.59 -7.88 -33.42
CA ALA A 142 20.22 -8.69 -32.38
C ALA A 142 20.72 -7.86 -31.18
N TYR A 143 21.43 -6.75 -31.45
CA TYR A 143 21.90 -5.83 -30.39
C TYR A 143 20.73 -5.27 -29.56
N ILE A 144 19.62 -4.92 -30.22
CA ILE A 144 18.46 -4.35 -29.53
C ILE A 144 17.74 -5.44 -28.71
N PHE A 145 17.69 -6.69 -29.17
CA PHE A 145 17.13 -7.79 -28.38
C PHE A 145 17.92 -8.03 -27.10
N GLU A 146 19.25 -8.01 -27.18
CA GLU A 146 20.12 -8.12 -26.00
C GLU A 146 19.89 -6.95 -25.03
N GLU A 147 19.77 -5.73 -25.54
CA GLU A 147 19.50 -4.53 -24.74
C GLU A 147 18.11 -4.60 -24.04
N VAL A 148 17.06 -4.98 -24.77
CA VAL A 148 15.71 -5.16 -24.22
C VAL A 148 15.69 -6.25 -23.15
N GLY A 149 16.39 -7.37 -23.38
CA GLY A 149 16.50 -8.45 -22.41
C GLY A 149 17.18 -8.00 -21.10
N LYS A 150 18.29 -7.26 -21.21
CA LYS A 150 19.00 -6.68 -20.05
C LYS A 150 18.11 -5.70 -19.28
N LEU A 151 17.42 -4.80 -19.98
CA LEU A 151 16.52 -3.82 -19.37
C LEU A 151 15.32 -4.49 -18.70
N SER A 152 14.74 -5.52 -19.33
CA SER A 152 13.60 -6.25 -18.77
C SER A 152 13.98 -7.00 -17.49
N ARG A 153 15.17 -7.63 -17.44
CA ARG A 153 15.66 -8.29 -16.23
C ARG A 153 15.87 -7.30 -15.10
N LEU A 154 16.51 -6.16 -15.39
CA LEU A 154 16.73 -5.10 -14.40
C LEU A 154 15.41 -4.54 -13.87
N LEU A 155 14.40 -4.35 -14.72
CA LEU A 155 13.07 -3.93 -14.30
C LEU A 155 12.40 -4.98 -13.40
N GLY A 156 12.48 -6.27 -13.75
CA GLY A 156 11.98 -7.36 -12.92
C GLY A 156 12.62 -7.39 -11.53
N GLU A 157 13.95 -7.26 -11.46
CA GLU A 157 14.70 -7.18 -10.19
C GLU A 157 14.26 -5.96 -9.36
N MET A 158 14.09 -4.79 -9.98
CA MET A 158 13.62 -3.59 -9.29
C MET A 158 12.18 -3.72 -8.78
N VAL A 159 11.29 -4.39 -9.50
CA VAL A 159 9.93 -4.70 -9.03
C VAL A 159 9.98 -5.67 -7.84
N GLY A 160 10.89 -6.65 -7.87
CA GLY A 160 11.15 -7.53 -6.73
C GLY A 160 11.61 -6.77 -5.49
N LEU A 161 12.56 -5.84 -5.64
CA LEU A 161 13.02 -4.96 -4.56
C LEU A 161 11.91 -4.04 -4.05
N PHE A 162 11.07 -3.52 -4.96
CA PHE A 162 9.91 -2.72 -4.58
C PHE A 162 8.94 -3.53 -3.70
N ASN A 163 8.63 -4.77 -4.05
CA ASN A 163 7.78 -5.63 -3.23
C ASN A 163 8.39 -5.92 -1.85
N ASN A 164 9.72 -6.11 -1.78
CA ASN A 164 10.40 -6.36 -0.52
C ASN A 164 10.38 -5.12 0.40
N ILE A 165 10.53 -3.92 -0.15
CA ILE A 165 10.56 -2.66 0.62
C ILE A 165 9.15 -2.20 0.98
N PHE A 166 8.23 -2.19 0.01
CA PHE A 166 6.90 -1.61 0.14
C PHE A 166 5.80 -2.65 0.36
N GLY A 167 6.10 -3.94 0.36
CA GLY A 167 5.12 -5.01 0.55
C GLY A 167 4.32 -4.87 1.85
N PHE A 168 5.00 -4.68 2.99
CA PHE A 168 4.33 -4.44 4.27
C PHE A 168 3.56 -3.10 4.30
N PRO A 169 4.15 -1.97 3.87
CA PRO A 169 3.40 -0.74 3.69
C PRO A 169 2.11 -0.90 2.86
N LEU A 170 2.14 -1.67 1.78
CA LEU A 170 0.96 -1.95 0.96
C LEU A 170 -0.11 -2.73 1.75
N ILE A 171 0.28 -3.69 2.59
CA ILE A 171 -0.66 -4.39 3.50
C ILE A 171 -1.30 -3.38 4.46
N PHE A 172 -0.51 -2.54 5.11
CA PHE A 172 -1.03 -1.57 6.08
C PHE A 172 -1.94 -0.52 5.43
N ILE A 173 -1.62 -0.06 4.21
CA ILE A 173 -2.47 0.85 3.46
C ILE A 173 -3.81 0.18 3.11
N THR A 174 -3.78 -1.07 2.61
CA THR A 174 -4.99 -1.84 2.31
C THR A 174 -5.83 -2.14 3.55
N GLY A 175 -5.20 -2.61 4.62
CA GLY A 175 -5.86 -2.90 5.90
C GLY A 175 -6.49 -1.65 6.51
N ARG A 176 -5.79 -0.51 6.46
CA ARG A 176 -6.35 0.79 6.87
C ARG A 176 -7.61 1.13 6.07
N CYS A 177 -7.62 0.91 4.76
CA CYS A 177 -8.80 1.16 3.94
C CYS A 177 -9.99 0.30 4.39
N ILE A 178 -9.76 -0.99 4.63
CA ILE A 178 -10.81 -1.91 5.10
C ILE A 178 -11.36 -1.45 6.46
N VAL A 179 -10.48 -1.21 7.44
CA VAL A 179 -10.90 -0.77 8.78
C VAL A 179 -11.65 0.55 8.74
N GLN A 180 -11.19 1.52 7.93
CA GLN A 180 -11.87 2.80 7.75
C GLN A 180 -13.26 2.63 7.12
N MET A 181 -13.38 1.80 6.09
CA MET A 181 -14.68 1.49 5.47
C MET A 181 -15.62 0.85 6.47
N LEU A 182 -15.16 -0.16 7.21
CA LEU A 182 -15.95 -0.83 8.24
C LEU A 182 -16.37 0.12 9.36
N ALA A 183 -15.46 0.98 9.83
CA ALA A 183 -15.78 1.99 10.84
C ALA A 183 -16.87 2.95 10.35
N SER A 184 -16.72 3.48 9.13
CA SER A 184 -17.72 4.40 8.55
C SER A 184 -19.09 3.76 8.39
N LEU A 185 -19.14 2.49 8.02
CA LEU A 185 -20.37 1.72 7.92
C LEU A 185 -20.96 1.42 9.29
N ASN A 186 -20.14 1.07 10.27
CA ASN A 186 -20.60 0.85 11.64
C ASN A 186 -21.19 2.11 12.26
N PHE A 187 -20.60 3.29 11.96
CA PHE A 187 -21.19 4.58 12.35
C PHE A 187 -22.54 4.86 11.68
N PHE A 188 -22.75 4.33 10.47
CA PHE A 188 -24.02 4.45 9.76
C PHE A 188 -25.09 3.53 10.36
N THR A 189 -24.73 2.29 10.69
CA THR A 189 -25.66 1.27 11.21
C THR A 189 -25.91 1.40 12.70
N SER A 190 -24.92 1.83 13.47
CA SER A 190 -25.09 2.08 14.90
C SER A 190 -25.94 3.33 15.07
N THR A 191 -27.15 3.16 15.58
CA THR A 191 -27.87 4.19 16.34
C THR A 191 -27.06 4.50 17.58
N LEU A 192 -25.95 5.19 17.41
CA LEU A 192 -25.30 5.84 18.54
C LEU A 192 -26.36 6.75 19.16
N ASP A 193 -26.67 6.49 20.42
CA ASP A 193 -27.54 7.26 21.33
C ASP A 193 -26.90 8.62 21.66
N ILE A 194 -26.39 9.29 20.64
CA ILE A 194 -25.90 10.64 20.72
C ILE A 194 -27.13 11.51 20.52
N ASP A 195 -27.65 12.04 21.63
CA ASP A 195 -28.79 12.96 21.66
C ASP A 195 -28.56 14.21 20.77
N ASP A 196 -27.31 14.57 20.51
CA ASP A 196 -26.95 15.68 19.63
C ASP A 196 -26.92 15.25 18.13
N HIS A 197 -28.05 15.47 17.46
CA HIS A 197 -28.19 15.27 16.02
C HIS A 197 -27.17 16.05 15.17
N LEU A 198 -26.74 17.24 15.61
CA LEU A 198 -25.80 18.09 14.87
C LEU A 198 -24.39 17.50 14.93
N LEU A 199 -23.97 17.05 16.12
CA LEU A 199 -22.69 16.38 16.31
C LEU A 199 -22.63 15.07 15.52
N ARG A 200 -23.70 14.25 15.59
CA ARG A 200 -23.82 13.00 14.83
C ARG A 200 -23.68 13.24 13.32
N GLY A 201 -24.39 14.24 12.78
CA GLY A 201 -24.31 14.59 11.36
C GLY A 201 -22.90 14.99 10.93
N ARG A 202 -22.20 15.82 11.73
CA ARG A 202 -20.83 16.25 11.43
C ARG A 202 -19.83 15.09 11.46
N LEU A 203 -19.94 14.20 12.45
CA LEU A 203 -19.09 13.01 12.55
C LEU A 203 -19.30 12.06 11.37
N LEU A 204 -20.55 11.84 10.96
CA LEU A 204 -20.88 10.99 9.82
C LEU A 204 -20.32 11.56 8.52
N VAL A 205 -20.56 12.85 8.24
CA VAL A 205 -20.02 13.51 7.03
C VAL A 205 -18.49 13.46 7.01
N SER A 206 -17.84 13.71 8.14
CA SER A 206 -16.37 13.65 8.24
C SER A 206 -15.84 12.23 8.01
N SER A 207 -16.47 11.22 8.60
CA SER A 207 -16.07 9.80 8.45
C SER A 207 -16.28 9.29 7.02
N MET A 208 -17.40 9.64 6.38
CA MET A 208 -17.63 9.32 4.97
C MET A 208 -16.63 10.03 4.05
N GLY A 209 -16.33 11.31 4.31
CA GLY A 209 -15.34 12.07 3.57
C GLY A 209 -13.94 11.45 3.65
N GLN A 210 -13.50 11.06 4.85
CA GLN A 210 -12.23 10.36 5.05
C GLN A 210 -12.20 9.01 4.34
N THR A 211 -13.29 8.25 4.41
CA THR A 211 -13.40 6.94 3.76
C THR A 211 -13.31 7.08 2.24
N ALA A 212 -14.02 8.04 1.66
CA ALA A 212 -13.95 8.33 0.23
C ALA A 212 -12.53 8.71 -0.20
N LEU A 213 -11.84 9.56 0.57
CA LEU A 213 -10.46 9.95 0.28
C LEU A 213 -9.49 8.76 0.33
N VAL A 214 -9.58 7.91 1.36
CA VAL A 214 -8.74 6.71 1.50
C VAL A 214 -9.03 5.72 0.36
N LEU A 215 -10.29 5.53 -0.01
CA LEU A 215 -10.66 4.65 -1.11
C LEU A 215 -10.14 5.15 -2.46
N VAL A 216 -10.26 6.45 -2.73
CA VAL A 216 -9.75 7.07 -3.98
C VAL A 216 -8.23 6.94 -4.06
N THR A 217 -7.51 7.19 -2.97
CA THR A 217 -6.04 7.08 -2.94
C THR A 217 -5.56 5.64 -3.10
N LEU A 218 -6.22 4.66 -2.47
CA LEU A 218 -5.94 3.24 -2.69
C LEU A 218 -6.24 2.82 -4.13
N SER A 219 -7.38 3.27 -4.68
CA SER A 219 -7.78 2.98 -6.05
C SER A 219 -6.74 3.50 -7.06
N MET A 220 -6.27 4.73 -6.90
CA MET A 220 -5.20 5.29 -7.76
C MET A 220 -3.93 4.44 -7.71
N LEU A 221 -3.50 4.04 -6.51
CA LEU A 221 -2.33 3.19 -6.33
C LEU A 221 -2.48 1.82 -7.04
N ILE A 222 -3.62 1.15 -6.83
CA ILE A 222 -3.95 -0.12 -7.48
C ILE A 222 -3.95 0.05 -9.01
N MET A 223 -4.56 1.11 -9.53
CA MET A 223 -4.63 1.38 -10.97
C MET A 223 -3.26 1.66 -11.58
N ILE A 224 -2.34 2.33 -10.87
CA ILE A 224 -0.96 2.52 -11.34
C ILE A 224 -0.24 1.17 -11.41
N CYS A 225 -0.32 0.34 -10.36
CA CYS A 225 0.31 -0.97 -10.33
C CYS A 225 -0.24 -1.90 -11.44
N ASP A 226 -1.56 -1.93 -11.62
CA ASP A 226 -2.23 -2.69 -12.68
C ASP A 226 -1.81 -2.19 -14.08
N SER A 227 -1.67 -0.87 -14.23
CA SER A 227 -1.17 -0.29 -15.48
C SER A 227 0.28 -0.68 -15.78
N VAL A 228 1.16 -0.74 -14.78
CA VAL A 228 2.54 -1.22 -14.97
C VAL A 228 2.54 -2.69 -15.38
N LYS A 229 1.75 -3.53 -14.69
CA LYS A 229 1.57 -4.93 -15.02
C LYS A 229 1.08 -5.09 -16.47
N SER A 230 0.09 -4.31 -16.87
CA SER A 230 -0.44 -4.31 -18.25
C SER A 230 0.63 -3.95 -19.28
N GLU A 231 1.40 -2.88 -19.05
CA GLU A 231 2.48 -2.47 -19.95
C GLU A 231 3.60 -3.52 -20.06
N SER A 232 3.95 -4.17 -18.95
CA SER A 232 4.91 -5.28 -18.93
C SER A 232 4.39 -6.51 -19.69
N SER A 233 3.09 -6.79 -19.58
CA SER A 233 2.43 -7.88 -20.34
C SER A 233 2.42 -7.58 -21.83
N TYR A 234 2.21 -6.31 -22.19
CA TYR A 234 2.26 -5.86 -23.57
C TYR A 234 3.67 -6.02 -24.17
N THR A 235 4.73 -5.86 -23.37
CA THR A 235 6.11 -6.16 -23.79
C THR A 235 6.24 -7.62 -24.24
N VAL A 236 5.72 -8.57 -23.47
CA VAL A 236 5.71 -10.01 -23.80
C VAL A 236 4.94 -10.25 -25.10
N HIS A 237 3.75 -9.65 -25.22
CA HIS A 237 2.93 -9.75 -26.43
C HIS A 237 3.66 -9.22 -27.68
N LEU A 238 4.37 -8.09 -27.56
CA LEU A 238 5.19 -7.54 -28.64
C LEU A 238 6.33 -8.48 -29.06
N CYS A 239 6.99 -9.14 -28.11
CA CYS A 239 8.00 -10.15 -28.43
C CYS A 239 7.42 -11.30 -29.26
N TYR A 240 6.27 -11.85 -28.85
CA TYR A 240 5.60 -12.92 -29.60
C TYR A 240 5.12 -12.44 -30.99
N LYS A 241 4.53 -11.25 -31.08
CA LYS A 241 4.10 -10.66 -32.36
C LYS A 241 5.28 -10.42 -33.31
N LEU A 242 6.43 -10.01 -32.79
CA LEU A 242 7.63 -9.79 -33.58
C LEU A 242 8.19 -11.12 -34.11
N ARG A 243 7.99 -12.23 -33.39
CA ARG A 243 8.41 -13.60 -33.78
C ARG A 243 7.78 -14.05 -35.08
N GLU A 244 6.52 -13.70 -35.29
CA GLU A 244 5.75 -14.08 -36.48
C GLU A 244 6.32 -13.45 -37.77
N LYS A 245 7.12 -12.38 -37.66
CA LYS A 245 7.76 -11.71 -38.81
C LYS A 245 9.07 -12.36 -39.29
N PHE A 246 9.57 -13.37 -38.59
CA PHE A 246 10.82 -14.04 -38.93
C PHE A 246 10.60 -15.45 -39.51
N PRO A 247 11.40 -15.87 -40.51
CA PRO A 247 11.31 -17.21 -41.08
C PRO A 247 11.51 -18.29 -40.00
N GLU A 248 10.88 -19.44 -40.17
CA GLU A 248 10.81 -20.48 -39.15
C GLU A 248 12.17 -21.04 -38.71
N LYS A 249 13.17 -20.97 -39.59
CA LYS A 249 14.53 -21.49 -39.34
C LYS A 249 15.57 -20.39 -39.04
N SER A 250 15.16 -19.13 -38.87
CA SER A 250 16.12 -18.04 -38.68
C SER A 250 16.65 -17.99 -37.24
N GLU A 251 17.94 -17.67 -37.06
CA GLU A 251 18.53 -17.50 -35.72
C GLU A 251 17.82 -16.40 -34.93
N GLN A 252 17.39 -15.32 -35.59
CA GLN A 252 16.64 -14.24 -34.93
C GLN A 252 15.33 -14.71 -34.30
N ARG A 253 14.66 -15.72 -34.90
CA ARG A 253 13.42 -16.27 -34.32
C ARG A 253 13.70 -17.01 -33.01
N LYS A 254 14.84 -17.70 -32.92
CA LYS A 254 15.28 -18.37 -31.68
C LYS A 254 15.64 -17.34 -30.61
N GLU A 255 16.49 -16.37 -30.95
CA GLU A 255 16.87 -15.27 -30.02
C GLU A 255 15.64 -14.52 -29.48
N LEU A 256 14.64 -14.28 -30.32
CA LEU A 256 13.44 -13.58 -29.91
C LEU A 256 12.50 -14.45 -29.05
N LEU A 257 12.49 -15.76 -29.25
CA LEU A 257 11.80 -16.69 -28.37
C LEU A 257 12.45 -16.70 -26.98
N ASP A 258 13.78 -16.75 -26.94
CA ASP A 258 14.54 -16.67 -25.69
C ASP A 258 14.28 -15.32 -24.99
N LEU A 259 14.24 -14.22 -25.76
CA LEU A 259 13.86 -12.91 -25.24
C LEU A 259 12.45 -12.91 -24.68
N ALA A 260 11.46 -13.47 -25.40
CA ALA A 260 10.09 -13.55 -24.94
C ALA A 260 9.99 -14.29 -23.59
N HIS A 261 10.69 -15.42 -23.45
CA HIS A 261 10.77 -16.15 -22.18
C HIS A 261 11.45 -15.36 -21.06
N ILE A 262 12.53 -14.64 -21.36
CA ILE A 262 13.18 -13.75 -20.38
C ILE A 262 12.24 -12.65 -19.93
N VAL A 263 11.55 -11.97 -20.86
CA VAL A 263 10.62 -10.88 -20.53
C VAL A 263 9.41 -11.41 -19.76
N GLU A 264 8.89 -12.58 -20.15
CA GLU A 264 7.76 -13.23 -19.49
C GLU A 264 8.08 -13.61 -18.04
N LYS A 265 9.28 -14.18 -17.80
CA LYS A 265 9.75 -14.49 -16.44
C LYS A 265 9.95 -13.23 -15.58
N ASN A 266 10.29 -12.10 -16.19
CA ASN A 266 10.53 -10.81 -15.52
C ASN A 266 9.33 -9.86 -15.63
N ARG A 267 8.12 -10.41 -15.79
CA ARG A 267 6.90 -9.62 -15.82
C ARG A 267 6.69 -8.90 -14.49
N ALA A 268 6.21 -7.66 -14.54
CA ALA A 268 5.94 -6.88 -13.35
C ALA A 268 4.78 -7.50 -12.54
N HIS A 269 5.11 -8.02 -11.36
CA HIS A 269 4.16 -8.52 -10.38
C HIS A 269 4.29 -7.71 -9.09
N PHE A 270 3.31 -6.88 -8.79
CA PHE A 270 3.27 -6.12 -7.54
C PHE A 270 2.57 -6.97 -6.48
N THR A 271 3.25 -7.21 -5.36
CA THR A 271 2.71 -8.04 -4.28
C THR A 271 2.85 -7.34 -2.94
N ALA A 272 1.85 -7.52 -2.09
CA ALA A 272 1.85 -7.03 -0.72
C ALA A 272 2.56 -8.05 0.17
N ALA A 273 3.88 -7.94 0.29
CA ALA A 273 4.78 -8.86 1.03
C ALA A 273 4.55 -10.35 0.73
N GLY A 274 4.18 -10.67 -0.51
CA GLY A 274 3.89 -12.05 -0.95
C GLY A 274 2.51 -12.61 -0.53
N PHE A 275 1.69 -11.87 0.23
CA PHE A 275 0.37 -12.33 0.67
C PHE A 275 -0.67 -12.30 -0.45
N PHE A 276 -0.74 -11.19 -1.19
CA PHE A 276 -1.65 -11.02 -2.32
C PHE A 276 -1.05 -10.13 -3.41
N GLU A 277 -1.50 -10.32 -4.65
CA GLU A 277 -1.12 -9.49 -5.79
C GLU A 277 -1.95 -8.20 -5.80
N ILE A 278 -1.29 -7.05 -5.97
CA ILE A 278 -1.95 -5.75 -6.14
C ILE A 278 -2.39 -5.61 -7.59
N ASN A 279 -3.68 -5.80 -7.84
CA ASN A 279 -4.29 -5.62 -9.15
C ASN A 279 -5.71 -5.07 -9.02
N LYS A 280 -6.36 -4.74 -10.14
CA LYS A 280 -7.73 -4.19 -10.11
C LYS A 280 -8.77 -5.11 -9.42
N LYS A 281 -8.53 -6.43 -9.33
CA LYS A 281 -9.43 -7.37 -8.63
C LYS A 281 -9.39 -7.14 -7.12
N THR A 282 -8.23 -6.77 -6.57
CA THR A 282 -8.09 -6.43 -5.15
C THR A 282 -9.08 -5.35 -4.70
N LEU A 283 -9.36 -4.35 -5.55
CA LEU A 283 -10.34 -3.31 -5.24
C LEU A 283 -11.76 -3.90 -5.09
N PHE A 284 -12.15 -4.76 -6.03
CA PHE A 284 -13.45 -5.42 -5.99
C PHE A 284 -13.56 -6.40 -4.81
N GLU A 285 -12.47 -7.10 -4.47
CA GLU A 285 -12.41 -7.99 -3.30
C GLU A 285 -12.59 -7.21 -1.98
N ILE A 286 -11.99 -6.03 -1.84
CA ILE A 286 -12.18 -5.14 -0.68
C ILE A 286 -13.64 -4.70 -0.59
N LEU A 287 -14.23 -4.22 -1.68
CA LEU A 287 -15.63 -3.78 -1.71
C LEU A 287 -16.58 -4.94 -1.40
N SER A 288 -16.34 -6.12 -1.97
CA SER A 288 -17.13 -7.33 -1.71
C SER A 288 -17.06 -7.74 -0.24
N THR A 289 -15.84 -7.83 0.32
CA THR A 289 -15.63 -8.23 1.72
C THR A 289 -16.29 -7.24 2.68
N THR A 290 -16.15 -5.94 2.40
CA THR A 290 -16.79 -4.88 3.20
C THR A 290 -18.32 -5.00 3.14
N THR A 291 -18.88 -5.27 1.95
CA THR A 291 -20.32 -5.46 1.77
C THR A 291 -20.84 -6.68 2.51
N THR A 292 -20.12 -7.80 2.47
CA THR A 292 -20.47 -9.01 3.23
C THR A 292 -20.46 -8.73 4.73
N TYR A 293 -19.44 -8.05 5.24
CA TYR A 293 -19.38 -7.69 6.66
C TYR A 293 -20.52 -6.74 7.07
N LEU A 294 -20.88 -5.80 6.20
CA LEU A 294 -22.01 -4.89 6.42
C LEU A 294 -23.32 -5.68 6.58
N ILE A 295 -23.60 -6.61 5.66
CA ILE A 295 -24.81 -7.45 5.71
C ILE A 295 -24.86 -8.20 7.05
N VAL A 296 -23.76 -8.82 7.45
CA VAL A 296 -23.65 -9.55 8.71
C VAL A 296 -23.91 -8.63 9.91
N THR A 297 -23.31 -7.44 9.93
CA THR A 297 -23.48 -6.46 11.01
C THR A 297 -24.94 -6.00 11.13
N ILE A 298 -25.60 -5.72 10.01
CA ILE A 298 -27.02 -5.33 9.99
C ILE A 298 -27.90 -6.47 10.52
N GLN A 299 -27.66 -7.70 10.08
CA GLN A 299 -28.41 -8.88 10.51
C GLN A 299 -28.29 -9.12 12.02
N PHE A 300 -27.08 -9.01 12.57
CA PHE A 300 -26.88 -9.17 14.00
C PHE A 300 -27.54 -8.04 14.80
N ASN A 301 -27.43 -6.79 14.38
CA ASN A 301 -28.08 -5.68 15.08
C ASN A 301 -29.61 -5.83 15.12
N GLN A 302 -30.25 -6.23 14.01
CA GLN A 302 -31.70 -6.47 13.98
C GLN A 302 -32.15 -7.63 14.88
N SER A 303 -31.28 -8.61 15.13
CA SER A 303 -31.60 -9.74 16.00
C SER A 303 -31.61 -9.38 17.49
N PHE A 304 -30.96 -8.28 17.89
CA PHE A 304 -30.95 -7.80 19.28
C PHE A 304 -32.13 -6.88 19.62
N ASP A 305 -32.82 -6.33 18.62
CA ASP A 305 -33.95 -5.41 18.81
C ASP A 305 -35.33 -6.13 18.88
N ASN A 306 -35.36 -7.47 18.74
CA ASN A 306 -36.56 -8.32 18.88
C ASN A 306 -36.49 -9.20 20.12
#